data_AF-A0A4Y3M6A0-F1
#
_entry.id   AF-A0A4Y3M6A0-F1
#
_cell.length_a   1.000
_cell.length_b   1.000
_cell.length_c   1.000
_cell.angle_alpha   90.00
_cell.angle_beta   90.00
_cell.angle_gamma   90.00
#
_symmetry.space_group_name_H-M   'P 1'
#
loop_
_entity.id
_entity.type
_entity.pdbx_description
1 polymer ?
#
loop_
_entity_poly.entity_id
_entity_poly.type
_entity_poly.pdbx_seq_one_letter_code
_entity_poly.pdbx_strand_id
1 'polypeptide(L)'
;MTASPESVTRDAQSMARTLSQTFGPGLCVKEVLHRLARLLKITERQAKALFYGEWEQIPAYVYLRLTEAYRSNLERAARQAEHQAAVYRALQDQWNDPCDPFSCGASATCDALLSSSYGAP
;
A
#
# COMPACT_ATOMS: atom_id res chain seq x y z
N MET A 1 -14.12 19.13 21.29
CA MET A 1 -14.78 18.44 20.15
C MET A 1 -15.31 17.11 20.66
N THR A 2 -16.58 17.03 21.04
CA THR A 2 -17.19 15.78 21.50
C THR A 2 -17.59 14.97 20.27
N ALA A 3 -16.93 13.84 20.03
CA ALA A 3 -17.31 12.91 18.97
C ALA A 3 -18.77 12.46 19.22
N SER A 4 -19.65 12.68 18.25
CA SER A 4 -21.01 12.12 18.28
C SER A 4 -20.91 10.59 18.32
N PRO A 5 -21.76 9.86 19.07
CA PRO A 5 -21.74 8.40 19.09
C PRO A 5 -21.83 7.79 17.67
N GLU A 6 -22.57 8.44 16.76
CA GLU A 6 -22.67 8.03 15.35
C GLU A 6 -21.35 8.18 14.57
N SER A 7 -20.51 9.16 14.95
CA SER A 7 -19.18 9.32 14.35
C SER A 7 -18.25 8.19 14.79
N VAL A 8 -18.33 7.78 16.06
CA VAL A 8 -17.48 6.70 16.61
C VAL A 8 -17.80 5.36 15.97
N THR A 9 -19.08 5.06 15.74
CA THR A 9 -19.50 3.81 15.08
C THR A 9 -19.10 3.78 13.61
N ARG A 10 -19.24 4.91 12.90
CA ARG A 10 -18.80 5.04 11.51
C ARG A 10 -17.29 4.89 11.38
N ASP A 11 -16.52 5.47 12.29
CA ASP A 11 -15.06 5.35 12.31
C ASP A 11 -14.62 3.91 12.60
N ALA A 12 -15.27 3.25 13.57
CA ALA A 12 -15.03 1.84 13.85
C ALA A 12 -15.32 0.94 12.65
N GLN A 13 -16.43 1.20 11.95
CA GLN A 13 -16.78 0.47 10.73
C GLN A 13 -15.74 0.69 9.63
N SER A 14 -15.28 1.93 9.41
CA SER A 14 -14.28 2.23 8.38
C SER A 14 -12.96 1.52 8.66
N MET A 15 -12.46 1.61 9.89
CA MET A 15 -11.24 0.95 10.34
C MET A 15 -11.35 -0.58 10.21
N ALA A 16 -12.51 -1.16 10.54
CA ALA A 16 -12.76 -2.59 10.37
C ALA A 16 -12.71 -3.03 8.90
N ARG A 17 -13.28 -2.24 8.00
CA ARG A 17 -13.25 -2.49 6.56
C ARG A 17 -11.83 -2.37 6.02
N THR A 18 -11.07 -1.36 6.43
CA THR A 18 -9.66 -1.24 6.02
C THR A 18 -8.85 -2.45 6.49
N LEU A 19 -9.02 -2.89 7.74
CA LEU A 19 -8.36 -4.11 8.23
C LEU A 19 -8.72 -5.33 7.42
N SER A 20 -10.01 -5.49 7.06
CA SER A 20 -10.46 -6.63 6.27
C SER A 20 -9.81 -6.73 4.88
N GLN A 21 -9.53 -5.59 4.25
CA GLN A 21 -8.88 -5.52 2.94
C GLN A 21 -7.43 -6.04 2.99
N THR A 22 -6.79 -5.98 4.16
CA THR A 22 -5.40 -6.44 4.33
C THR A 22 -5.25 -7.95 4.55
N PHE A 23 -6.34 -8.70 4.71
CA PHE A 23 -6.26 -10.14 4.98
C PHE A 23 -5.82 -10.97 3.77
N GLY A 24 -5.93 -10.43 2.56
CA GLY A 24 -5.49 -11.06 1.32
C GLY A 24 -6.57 -11.08 0.23
N PRO A 25 -6.17 -11.16 -1.05
CA PRO A 25 -7.12 -11.21 -2.16
C PRO A 25 -7.89 -12.55 -2.18
N GLY A 26 -9.14 -12.52 -2.64
CA GLY A 26 -9.94 -13.72 -2.90
C GLY A 26 -10.60 -14.36 -1.67
N LEU A 27 -10.50 -13.76 -0.49
CA LEU A 27 -11.18 -14.26 0.72
C LEU A 27 -12.69 -14.06 0.64
N CYS A 28 -13.45 -15.07 1.06
CA CYS A 28 -14.90 -14.92 1.18
C CYS A 28 -15.28 -14.07 2.41
N VAL A 29 -16.46 -13.45 2.38
CA VAL A 29 -16.94 -12.60 3.47
C VAL A 29 -16.94 -13.34 4.82
N LYS A 30 -17.26 -14.64 4.82
CA LYS A 30 -17.26 -15.45 6.04
C LYS A 30 -15.86 -15.57 6.66
N GLU A 31 -14.83 -15.81 5.84
CA GLU A 31 -13.44 -15.87 6.31
C GLU A 31 -12.95 -14.52 6.81
N VAL A 32 -13.33 -13.44 6.12
CA VAL A 32 -13.05 -12.08 6.56
C VAL A 32 -13.62 -11.84 7.95
N LEU A 33 -14.90 -12.14 8.17
CA LEU A 33 -15.56 -11.99 9.47
C LEU A 33 -14.92 -12.87 10.54
N HIS A 34 -14.57 -14.11 10.21
CA HIS A 34 -13.90 -15.03 11.12
C HIS A 34 -12.51 -14.51 11.55
N ARG A 35 -11.72 -14.01 10.59
CA ARG A 35 -10.40 -13.42 10.87
C ARG A 35 -10.52 -12.14 11.70
N LEU A 36 -11.51 -11.30 11.39
CA LEU A 36 -11.79 -10.08 12.13
C LEU A 36 -12.21 -10.39 13.58
N ALA A 37 -13.07 -11.40 13.76
CA ALA A 37 -13.47 -11.91 15.08
C ALA A 37 -12.27 -12.40 15.90
N ARG A 38 -11.37 -13.19 15.28
CA ARG A 38 -10.14 -13.66 15.91
C ARG A 38 -9.19 -12.52 16.30
N LEU A 39 -9.01 -11.56 15.39
CA LEU A 39 -8.10 -10.43 15.58
C LEU A 39 -8.57 -9.52 16.74
N LEU A 40 -9.86 -9.22 16.80
CA LEU A 40 -10.44 -8.39 17.87
C LEU A 40 -10.77 -9.19 19.14
N LYS A 41 -10.65 -10.52 19.10
CA LYS A 41 -11.08 -11.48 20.13
C LYS A 41 -12.55 -11.22 20.54
N ILE A 42 -13.42 -11.16 19.55
CA ILE A 42 -14.88 -11.00 19.68
C ILE A 42 -15.60 -12.17 19.02
N THR A 43 -16.91 -12.26 19.22
CA THR A 43 -17.73 -13.27 18.55
C THR A 43 -17.91 -12.95 17.06
N GLU A 44 -18.17 -13.96 16.23
CA GLU A 44 -18.46 -13.76 14.80
C GLU A 44 -19.70 -12.88 14.59
N ARG A 45 -20.71 -13.00 15.46
CA ARG A 45 -21.90 -12.15 15.44
C ARG A 45 -21.54 -10.67 15.65
N GLN A 46 -20.67 -10.38 16.61
CA GLN A 46 -20.19 -9.02 16.87
C GLN A 46 -19.32 -8.50 15.72
N ALA A 47 -18.45 -9.34 15.17
CA ALA A 47 -17.65 -8.98 13.99
C ALA A 47 -18.53 -8.67 12.78
N LYS A 48 -19.62 -9.43 12.59
CA LYS A 48 -20.62 -9.18 11.55
C LYS A 48 -21.31 -7.83 11.76
N ALA A 49 -21.82 -7.57 12.97
CA ALA A 49 -22.48 -6.31 13.30
C ALA A 49 -21.55 -5.09 13.08
N LEU A 50 -20.28 -5.23 13.47
CA LEU A 50 -19.24 -4.22 13.27
C LEU A 50 -18.95 -3.97 11.77
N PHE A 51 -18.86 -5.03 10.98
CA PHE A 51 -18.55 -4.95 9.55
C PHE A 51 -19.69 -4.29 8.74
N TYR A 52 -20.94 -4.68 9.02
CA TYR A 52 -22.13 -4.12 8.38
C TYR A 52 -22.56 -2.77 8.96
N GLY A 53 -22.05 -2.37 10.13
CA GLY A 53 -22.41 -1.12 10.78
C GLY A 53 -23.75 -1.19 11.54
N GLU A 54 -24.19 -2.40 11.87
CA GLU A 54 -25.40 -2.67 12.65
C GLU A 54 -25.18 -2.46 14.16
N TRP A 55 -23.95 -2.16 14.57
CA TRP A 55 -23.59 -2.02 15.98
C TRP A 55 -23.72 -0.57 16.45
N GLU A 56 -24.86 -0.25 17.08
CA GLU A 56 -25.20 1.11 17.55
C GLU A 56 -24.28 1.63 18.67
N GLN A 57 -23.85 0.74 19.57
CA GLN A 57 -22.98 1.09 20.69
C GLN A 57 -21.83 0.09 20.81
N ILE A 58 -20.64 0.55 20.46
CA ILE A 58 -19.44 -0.29 20.48
C ILE A 58 -18.83 -0.23 21.87
N PRO A 59 -18.63 -1.38 22.55
CA PRO A 59 -17.95 -1.40 23.83
C PRO A 59 -16.53 -0.85 23.72
N ALA A 60 -16.12 -0.07 24.72
CA ALA A 60 -14.81 0.59 24.73
C ALA A 60 -13.64 -0.38 24.48
N TYR A 61 -13.69 -1.59 25.07
CA TYR A 61 -12.63 -2.59 24.88
C TYR A 61 -12.50 -3.07 23.43
N VAL A 62 -13.61 -3.12 22.68
CA VAL A 62 -13.60 -3.49 21.25
C VAL A 62 -12.99 -2.36 20.44
N TYR A 63 -13.42 -1.13 20.71
CA TYR A 63 -12.90 0.05 20.04
C TYR A 63 -11.39 0.22 20.24
N LEU A 64 -10.91 0.07 21.48
CA LEU A 64 -9.47 0.16 21.78
C LEU A 64 -8.65 -0.89 21.01
N ARG A 65 -9.06 -2.16 21.03
CA ARG A 65 -8.39 -3.23 20.26
C ARG A 65 -8.41 -2.96 18.76
N LEU A 66 -9.50 -2.40 18.27
CA LEU A 66 -9.66 -2.06 16.86
C LEU A 66 -8.70 -0.93 16.46
N THR A 67 -8.59 0.12 17.29
CA THR A 67 -7.62 1.21 17.05
C THR A 67 -6.17 0.74 17.13
N GLU A 68 -5.84 -0.15 18.06
CA GLU A 68 -4.49 -0.72 18.19
C GLU A 68 -4.13 -1.58 16.97
N ALA A 69 -5.03 -2.46 16.55
CA ALA A 69 -4.83 -3.27 15.36
C ALA A 69 -4.74 -2.43 14.09
N TYR A 70 -5.55 -1.37 13.99
CA TYR A 70 -5.53 -0.44 12.87
C TYR A 70 -4.20 0.32 12.78
N ARG A 71 -3.67 0.82 13.91
CA ARG A 71 -2.35 1.47 13.95
C ARG A 71 -1.23 0.52 13.53
N SER A 72 -1.23 -0.69 14.08
CA SER A 72 -0.23 -1.71 13.70
C SER A 72 -0.31 -2.07 12.21
N ASN A 73 -1.51 -2.06 11.63
CA ASN A 73 -1.72 -2.27 10.20
C ASN A 73 -1.13 -1.13 9.37
N LEU A 74 -1.39 0.12 9.74
CA LEU A 74 -0.83 1.30 9.07
C LEU A 74 0.70 1.32 9.12
N GLU A 75 1.31 0.96 10.26
CA GLU A 75 2.77 0.87 10.39
C GLU A 75 3.38 -0.21 9.48
N ARG A 76 2.67 -1.32 9.26
CA ARG A 76 3.11 -2.36 8.31
C ARG A 76 2.95 -1.87 6.87
N ALA A 77 1.84 -1.22 6.56
CA ALA A 77 1.59 -0.66 5.23
C ALA A 77 2.61 0.43 4.89
N ALA A 78 2.96 1.30 5.84
CA ALA A 78 3.99 2.32 5.69
C ALA A 78 5.36 1.69 5.37
N ARG A 79 5.79 0.67 6.13
CA ARG A 79 7.04 -0.06 5.86
C ARG A 79 7.05 -0.74 4.49
N GLN A 80 5.91 -1.30 4.06
CA GLN A 80 5.79 -1.89 2.73
C GLN A 80 5.89 -0.84 1.62
N ALA A 81 5.23 0.31 1.80
CA ALA A 81 5.31 1.42 0.86
C ALA A 81 6.72 2.00 0.76
N GLU A 82 7.42 2.15 1.89
CA GLU A 82 8.83 2.58 1.94
C GLU A 82 9.73 1.60 1.19
N HIS A 83 9.55 0.30 1.41
CA HIS A 83 10.31 -0.72 0.71
C HIS A 83 10.05 -0.69 -0.80
N GLN A 84 8.78 -0.59 -1.22
CA GLN A 84 8.43 -0.46 -2.64
C GLN A 84 9.01 0.81 -3.26
N ALA A 85 8.96 1.95 -2.56
CA ALA A 85 9.56 3.18 -3.01
C ALA A 85 11.09 3.05 -3.17
N ALA A 86 11.77 2.33 -2.27
CA ALA A 86 13.20 2.04 -2.39
C ALA A 86 13.50 1.17 -3.63
N VAL A 87 12.67 0.16 -3.91
CA VAL A 87 12.79 -0.66 -5.12
C VAL A 87 12.62 0.20 -6.37
N TYR A 88 11.61 1.07 -6.41
CA TYR A 88 11.40 1.97 -7.55
C TYR A 88 12.55 2.95 -7.72
N ARG A 89 13.10 3.51 -6.64
CA ARG A 89 14.31 4.36 -6.70
C ARG A 89 15.50 3.59 -7.29
N ALA A 90 15.75 2.38 -6.81
CA ALA A 90 16.84 1.55 -7.34
C ALA A 90 16.65 1.20 -8.83
N LEU A 91 15.42 0.90 -9.26
CA LEU A 91 15.11 0.68 -10.68
C LEU A 91 15.25 1.95 -11.51
N GLN A 92 14.84 3.10 -10.96
CA GLN A 92 15.00 4.40 -11.60
C GLN A 92 16.47 4.76 -11.78
N ASP A 93 17.31 4.49 -10.79
CA ASP A 93 18.75 4.73 -10.88
C ASP A 93 19.39 3.85 -11.98
N GLN A 94 18.97 2.58 -12.09
CA GLN A 94 19.41 1.69 -13.18
C GLN A 94 18.97 2.14 -14.58
N TRP A 95 17.82 2.81 -14.68
CA TRP A 95 17.31 3.35 -15.95
C TRP A 95 17.91 4.72 -16.29
N ASN A 96 18.28 5.48 -15.27
CA ASN A 96 18.90 6.80 -15.42
C ASN A 96 20.42 6.72 -15.56
N ASP A 97 21.05 5.58 -15.26
CA ASP A 97 22.42 5.31 -15.68
C ASP A 97 22.45 5.40 -17.21
N PRO A 98 23.10 6.43 -17.79
CA PRO A 98 23.36 6.40 -19.21
C PRO A 98 24.22 5.15 -19.41
N CYS A 99 23.82 4.25 -20.33
CA CYS A 99 24.76 3.28 -20.85
C CYS A 99 26.03 4.04 -21.23
N ASP A 100 27.09 3.91 -20.42
CA ASP A 100 28.37 4.54 -20.69
C ASP A 100 28.80 4.11 -22.09
N PRO A 101 29.01 5.01 -23.06
CA PRO A 101 29.59 4.63 -24.34
C PRO A 101 31.08 4.26 -24.25
N PHE A 102 31.63 4.04 -23.04
CA PHE A 102 33.06 3.83 -22.83
C PHE A 102 33.38 2.69 -21.85
N SER A 103 33.22 1.46 -22.32
CA SER A 103 34.21 0.42 -22.00
C SER A 103 34.81 -0.10 -23.31
N CYS A 104 36.04 0.33 -23.54
CA CYS A 104 36.83 0.21 -24.74
C CYS A 104 37.09 -1.26 -25.16
N GLY A 105 36.93 -1.57 -26.45
CA GLY A 105 37.47 -2.81 -27.00
C GLY A 105 36.90 -3.29 -28.34
N ALA A 106 36.92 -2.48 -29.40
CA ALA A 106 37.28 -2.86 -30.78
C ALA A 106 36.72 -1.89 -31.84
N SER A 107 37.65 -1.11 -32.41
CA SER A 107 37.78 -0.70 -33.81
C SER A 107 36.66 0.06 -34.56
N ALA A 108 37.14 1.14 -35.21
CA ALA A 108 36.72 1.68 -36.50
C ALA A 108 35.52 2.67 -36.55
N THR A 109 35.89 3.95 -36.49
CA THR A 109 35.53 5.01 -37.46
C THR A 109 34.09 5.05 -37.96
N CYS A 110 33.26 5.92 -37.39
CA CYS A 110 31.96 6.30 -37.99
C CYS A 110 31.63 7.80 -37.96
N ASP A 111 32.57 8.72 -37.71
CA ASP A 111 32.26 10.17 -37.73
C ASP A 111 33.21 10.98 -38.62
N ALA A 112 33.36 10.57 -39.89
CA ALA A 112 34.11 11.34 -40.88
C ALA A 112 33.45 11.41 -42.27
N LEU A 113 32.13 11.29 -42.41
CA LEU A 113 31.47 11.30 -43.73
C LEU A 113 30.22 12.18 -43.89
N LEU A 114 29.97 13.20 -43.06
CA LEU A 114 28.82 14.10 -43.28
C LEU A 114 29.12 15.60 -43.11
N SER A 115 30.34 16.06 -43.41
CA SER A 115 30.66 17.51 -43.34
C SER A 115 31.45 18.06 -44.53
N SER A 116 31.45 17.39 -45.69
CA SER A 116 32.22 17.88 -46.84
C SER A 116 31.53 17.65 -48.19
N SER A 117 30.38 18.31 -48.43
CA SER A 117 29.98 18.67 -49.80
C SER A 117 28.80 19.65 -49.82
N TYR A 118 29.00 20.92 -49.46
CA TYR A 118 28.27 22.05 -50.05
C TYR A 118 29.13 23.31 -49.93
N GLY A 119 29.78 23.69 -51.03
CA GLY A 119 30.63 24.88 -51.10
C GLY A 119 31.35 24.96 -52.45
N ALA A 120 30.59 25.19 -53.51
CA ALA A 120 31.13 25.56 -54.82
C ALA A 120 31.32 27.09 -54.90
N PRO A 121 32.43 27.58 -55.44
CA PRO A 121 32.47 28.80 -56.24
C PRO A 121 32.26 28.50 -57.73
#